data_AF-A0A920W1X7-F1
#
_entry.id   AF-A0A920W1X7-F1
#
_cell.length_a   1.000
_cell.length_b   1.000
_cell.length_c   1.000
_cell.angle_alpha   90.00
_cell.angle_beta   90.00
_cell.angle_gamma   90.00
#
_symmetry.space_group_name_H-M   'P 1'
#
loop_
_entity.id
_entity.type
_entity.pdbx_description
1 polymer ?
#
loop_
_entity_poly.entity_id
_entity_poly.type
_entity_poly.pdbx_seq_one_letter_code
_entity_poly.pdbx_strand_id
1 'polypeptide(L)' 'MFYEVRLLDRKNKLKKIISSEQLSRQYWDNFEHTFNVSKVKPKTGGPNLLLKIISFF' A
#
# COMPACT_ATOMS: atom_id res chain seq x y z
N MET A 1 17.78 -11.45 -15.02
CA MET A 1 17.45 -12.70 -14.32
C MET A 1 16.01 -12.60 -13.87
N PHE A 2 15.12 -13.48 -14.33
CA PHE A 2 13.69 -13.42 -14.01
C PHE A 2 13.36 -14.49 -12.99
N TYR A 3 12.78 -14.09 -11.86
CA TYR A 3 12.30 -14.99 -10.82
C TYR A 3 10.80 -15.20 -10.98
N GLU A 4 10.32 -16.40 -10.67
CA GLU A 4 8.91 -16.79 -10.69
C GLU A 4 8.46 -17.24 -9.31
N VAL A 5 7.32 -16.75 -8.86
CA VAL A 5 6.68 -17.17 -7.61
C VAL A 5 5.51 -18.06 -7.96
N ARG A 6 5.52 -19.30 -7.45
CA ARG A 6 4.44 -20.27 -7.65
C ARG A 6 3.53 -20.28 -6.42
N LEU A 7 2.28 -19.88 -6.58
CA LEU A 7 1.25 -20.10 -5.58
C LEU A 7 0.71 -21.52 -5.72
N LEU A 8 0.82 -22.27 -4.63
CA LEU A 8 0.21 -23.58 -4.49
C LEU A 8 -1.06 -23.47 -3.65
N ASP A 9 -2.02 -24.32 -3.97
CA ASP A 9 -3.21 -24.53 -3.16
C ASP A 9 -2.88 -25.46 -1.96
N ARG A 10 -3.80 -25.58 -1.00
CA ARG A 10 -3.63 -26.40 0.22
C ARG A 10 -3.33 -27.87 -0.08
N LYS A 11 -3.71 -28.36 -1.26
CA LYS A 11 -3.41 -29.71 -1.77
C LYS A 11 -2.10 -29.78 -2.57
N ASN A 12 -1.22 -28.79 -2.41
CA ASN A 12 0.04 -28.64 -3.13
C ASN A 12 -0.09 -28.57 -4.67
N LYS A 13 -1.29 -28.26 -5.17
CA LYS A 13 -1.54 -28.08 -6.61
C LYS A 13 -1.20 -26.67 -7.05
N LEU A 14 -0.58 -26.53 -8.21
CA LEU A 14 -0.27 -25.23 -8.80
C LEU A 14 -1.55 -24.44 -9.05
N LYS A 15 -1.70 -23.31 -8.36
CA LYS A 15 -2.86 -22.42 -8.50
C LYS A 15 -2.56 -21.25 -9.42
N LYS A 16 -1.36 -20.67 -9.31
CA LYS A 16 -0.93 -19.53 -10.12
C LYS A 16 0.59 -19.46 -10.17
N ILE A 17 1.14 -19.00 -11.29
CA ILE A 17 2.53 -18.56 -11.39
C ILE A 17 2.49 -17.05 -11.59
N ILE A 18 3.27 -16.33 -10.79
CA ILE A 18 3.43 -14.88 -10.90
C ILE A 18 4.89 -14.61 -11.25
N SER A 19 5.10 -13.94 -12.38
CA SER A 19 6.44 -13.54 -12.79
C SER A 19 6.90 -12.29 -12.03
N SER A 20 8.22 -12.12 -11.92
CA SER A 20 8.84 -10.89 -11.39
C SER A 20 8.36 -9.62 -12.11
N GLU A 21 8.10 -9.69 -13.41
CA GLU A 21 7.53 -8.57 -14.17
C GLU A 21 6.10 -8.23 -13.69
N GLN A 22 5.26 -9.25 -13.51
CA GLN A 22 3.89 -9.06 -13.04
C GLN A 22 3.85 -8.48 -11.63
N LEU A 23 4.73 -8.95 -10.72
CA LEU A 23 4.87 -8.39 -9.38
C LEU A 23 5.30 -6.92 -9.43
N SER A 24 6.26 -6.58 -10.29
CA SER A 24 6.72 -5.20 -10.43
C SER A 24 5.60 -4.27 -10.91
N ARG A 25 4.81 -4.70 -11.91
CA ARG A 25 3.69 -3.92 -12.42
C ARG A 25 2.63 -3.71 -11.33
N GLN A 26 2.23 -4.78 -10.64
CA GLN A 26 1.26 -4.70 -9.54
C GLN A 26 1.74 -3.80 -8.39
N TYR A 27 3.03 -3.82 -8.07
CA TYR A 27 3.60 -2.94 -7.05
C TYR A 27 3.46 -1.47 -7.45
N TRP A 28 3.83 -1.11 -8.69
CA TRP A 28 3.72 0.26 -9.17
C TRP A 28 2.27 0.75 -9.27
N ASP A 29 1.35 -0.09 -9.77
CA ASP A 29 -0.08 0.23 -9.83
C ASP A 29 -0.64 0.56 -8.42
N ASN A 30 -0.31 -0.29 -7.44
CA ASN A 30 -0.73 -0.09 -6.05
C ASN A 30 -0.06 1.13 -5.42
N PHE A 31 1.23 1.36 -5.69
CA PHE A 31 1.96 2.52 -5.21
C PHE A 31 1.34 3.82 -5.72
N GLU A 32 1.04 3.91 -7.01
CA GLU A 32 0.38 5.09 -7.60
C GLU A 32 -1.00 5.32 -7.00
N HIS A 33 -1.80 4.26 -6.82
CA HIS A 33 -3.11 4.36 -6.19
C HIS A 33 -3.00 4.86 -4.74
N THR A 34 -2.10 4.30 -3.92
CA THR A 34 -1.88 4.74 -2.54
C THR A 34 -1.36 6.18 -2.47
N PHE A 35 -0.44 6.56 -3.37
CA PHE A 35 0.08 7.91 -3.45
C PHE A 35 -1.00 8.92 -3.81
N ASN A 36 -1.87 8.59 -4.77
CA ASN A 36 -2.99 9.46 -5.17
C ASN A 36 -4.05 9.57 -4.06
N VAL A 37 -4.36 8.48 -3.36
CA VAL A 37 -5.26 8.50 -2.19
C VAL A 37 -4.67 9.34 -1.05
N SER A 38 -3.35 9.31 -0.83
CA SER A 38 -2.68 10.12 0.21
C SER A 38 -2.70 11.62 -0.09
N LYS A 39 -2.77 12.02 -1.37
CA LYS A 39 -2.87 13.43 -1.78
C LYS A 39 -4.27 14.01 -1.60
N VAL A 40 -5.30 13.17 -1.51
CA VAL A 40 -6.70 13.61 -1.30
C VAL A 40 -7.05 13.52 0.19
N LYS A 41 -6.41 14.33 1.04
CA LYS A 41 -6.99 14.78 2.34
C LYS A 41 -6.45 16.14 2.76
N PRO A 42 -7.12 17.26 2.43
CA PRO A 42 -7.37 18.27 3.44
C PRO A 42 -8.54 17.77 4.29
N LYS A 43 -8.27 17.31 5.52
CA LYS A 43 -9.33 17.26 6.53
C LYS A 43 -9.66 18.70 6.91
N THR A 44 -10.68 19.28 6.26
CA THR A 44 -11.33 20.48 6.77
C THR A 44 -12.03 20.11 8.08
N GLY A 45 -11.45 20.52 9.20
CA GLY A 45 -11.95 20.20 10.53
C GLY A 45 -11.21 20.93 11.65
N GLY A 46 -11.47 22.23 11.77
CA GLY A 46 -11.52 22.97 13.05
C GLY A 46 -10.21 23.25 13.81
N PRO A 47 -9.92 24.52 14.17
CA PRO A 47 -8.73 24.88 14.95
C PRO A 47 -8.96 24.52 16.42
N ASN A 48 -8.43 23.40 16.93
CA ASN A 48 -8.35 23.14 18.38
C ASN A 48 -7.41 21.98 18.79
N LEU A 49 -6.27 21.81 18.11
CA LEU A 49 -5.20 20.90 18.60
C LEU A 49 -3.90 21.62 18.97
N LEU A 50 -3.74 22.89 18.59
CA LEU A 50 -2.57 23.70 18.95
C LEU A 50 -2.58 24.18 20.42
N LEU A 51 -3.73 24.14 21.10
CA LEU A 51 -3.83 24.61 22.49
C LEU A 51 -3.52 23.55 23.56
N LYS A 52 -3.42 22.25 23.21
CA LYS A 52 -3.15 21.19 24.20
C LYS A 52 -1.66 20.91 24.47
N ILE A 53 -0.75 21.41 23.63
CA ILE A 53 0.69 21.18 23.81
C ILE A 53 1.30 22.18 24.80
N ILE A 54 0.72 23.38 24.95
CA ILE A 54 1.26 24.43 25.83
C ILE A 54 0.90 24.20 27.31
N SER A 55 -0.08 23.34 27.63
CA SER A 55 -0.49 23.08 29.03
C SER A 55 0.19 21.87 29.67
N PHE A 56 1.36 21.46 29.18
CA PHE A 56 2.16 20.37 29.78
C PHE A 56 3.61 20.78 30.10
N PHE A 57 3.81 22.09 30.32
CA PHE A 57 4.93 22.62 31.12
C PHE A 57 4.42 23.01 32.50
#